data_AF-A0AAV0PZK2-F1
#
_entry.id   AF-A0AAV0PZK2-F1
#
_cell.length_a   1.000
_cell.length_b   1.000
_cell.length_c   1.000
_cell.angle_alpha   90.00
_cell.angle_beta   90.00
_cell.angle_gamma   90.00
#
_symmetry.space_group_name_H-M   'P 1'
#
loop_
_entity.id
_entity.type
_entity.pdbx_description
1 polymer ?
#
loop_
_entity_poly.entity_id
_entity_poly.type
_entity_poly.pdbx_seq_one_letter_code
_entity_poly.pdbx_strand_id
1 'polypeptide(L)'
;MGGVSQSTFQIDTTGVVSTANNGGFTSVRTKNFPIPEDLSAYDGFELRLKGDGRRYKLIVRTSSDWDTIGYTTGFDTVEGQWQSLMFSKFEYDGKLNPTFKEGAFQLPVSTVKAFIKEPVTPRFVHIGSAGVTRPERPGLDLSKQPPAVRLNKELGFILTFKLKGEDVIRESGVPYAIVRPCALTEEPAGADLIFEQGDNITGKVSREEVARICIAALDSPYACDKTFEVKSVIPFSEPFTVDPENPPPENDYDVYFKSLKDGVTGKELLDRSPVPV
;
A
#
# COMPACT_ATOMS: atom_id res chain seq x y z
N MET A 1 -22.71 -22.72 19.23
CA MET A 1 -23.37 -23.65 18.29
C MET A 1 -24.44 -24.43 19.06
N GLY A 2 -25.57 -24.74 18.44
CA GLY A 2 -26.62 -25.62 18.99
C GLY A 2 -26.94 -26.76 18.01
N GLY A 3 -27.34 -27.93 18.52
CA GLY A 3 -27.63 -29.13 17.71
C GLY A 3 -26.39 -29.84 17.13
N VAL A 4 -26.60 -30.82 16.24
CA VAL A 4 -25.57 -31.68 15.60
C VAL A 4 -24.81 -31.01 14.43
N SER A 5 -24.94 -29.70 14.27
CA SER A 5 -24.28 -28.93 13.22
C SER A 5 -22.76 -28.92 13.41
N GLN A 6 -22.00 -29.16 12.34
CA GLN A 6 -20.53 -29.08 12.32
C GLN A 6 -20.07 -28.10 11.24
N SER A 7 -19.04 -27.29 11.54
CA SER A 7 -18.43 -26.35 10.61
C SER A 7 -16.94 -26.19 10.89
N THR A 8 -16.14 -26.04 9.84
CA THR A 8 -14.70 -25.75 9.92
C THR A 8 -14.40 -24.49 9.10
N PHE A 9 -13.49 -23.64 9.58
CA PHE A 9 -13.17 -22.36 8.95
C PHE A 9 -11.87 -22.41 8.14
N GLN A 10 -11.98 -22.11 6.84
CA GLN A 10 -10.94 -21.53 5.99
C GLN A 10 -11.61 -20.48 5.08
N ILE A 11 -10.81 -19.71 4.34
CA ILE A 11 -11.24 -18.54 3.55
C ILE A 11 -12.47 -18.82 2.66
N ASP A 12 -12.75 -20.06 2.26
CA ASP A 12 -14.08 -20.47 1.79
C ASP A 12 -14.87 -21.18 2.90
N THR A 13 -15.87 -20.50 3.47
CA THR A 13 -16.81 -21.14 4.40
C THR A 13 -17.75 -22.06 3.63
N THR A 14 -17.52 -23.36 3.71
CA THR A 14 -18.40 -24.39 3.16
C THR A 14 -19.01 -25.20 4.29
N GLY A 15 -20.30 -25.49 4.21
CA GLY A 15 -20.98 -26.32 5.19
C GLY A 15 -22.39 -26.65 4.74
N VAL A 16 -23.01 -27.63 5.41
CA VAL A 16 -24.38 -28.03 5.15
C VAL A 16 -25.25 -27.55 6.30
N VAL A 17 -26.20 -26.68 6.00
CA VAL A 17 -27.23 -26.29 6.97
C VAL A 17 -28.30 -27.40 6.98
N SER A 18 -28.56 -28.00 8.14
CA SER A 18 -29.58 -29.02 8.34
C SER A 18 -30.60 -28.56 9.38
N THR A 19 -31.86 -28.91 9.17
CA THR A 19 -32.97 -28.67 10.11
C THR A 19 -33.11 -29.77 11.16
N ALA A 20 -32.37 -30.87 11.04
CA ALA A 20 -32.36 -31.93 12.04
C ALA A 20 -31.87 -31.40 13.42
N ASN A 21 -32.43 -31.92 14.51
CA ASN A 21 -32.07 -31.55 15.89
C ASN A 21 -32.14 -30.05 16.18
N ASN A 22 -33.22 -29.38 15.76
CA ASN A 22 -33.45 -27.94 15.99
C ASN A 22 -32.35 -27.03 15.37
N GLY A 23 -31.74 -27.46 14.26
CA GLY A 23 -30.73 -26.71 13.52
C GLY A 23 -31.31 -25.58 12.65
N GLY A 24 -30.75 -25.40 11.44
CA GLY A 24 -31.28 -24.48 10.43
C GLY A 24 -30.48 -23.19 10.22
N PHE A 25 -29.31 -23.05 10.84
CA PHE A 25 -28.41 -21.93 10.59
C PHE A 25 -26.94 -22.34 10.69
N THR A 26 -26.10 -21.60 9.98
CA THR A 26 -24.65 -21.55 10.22
C THR A 26 -24.28 -20.10 10.48
N SER A 27 -23.33 -19.86 11.38
CA SER A 27 -22.92 -18.51 11.76
C SER A 27 -21.40 -18.47 11.79
N VAL A 28 -20.85 -17.46 11.13
CA VAL A 28 -19.46 -17.06 11.32
C VAL A 28 -19.47 -15.82 12.20
N ARG A 29 -18.66 -15.82 13.25
CA ARG A 29 -18.47 -14.67 14.14
C ARG A 29 -16.97 -14.38 14.18
N THR A 30 -16.61 -13.11 14.12
CA THR A 30 -15.26 -12.68 14.48
C THR A 30 -14.98 -13.08 15.94
N LYS A 31 -13.70 -13.24 16.29
CA LYS A 31 -13.34 -13.22 17.72
C LYS A 31 -13.75 -11.86 18.28
N ASN A 32 -14.11 -11.82 19.57
CA ASN A 32 -14.33 -10.54 20.24
C ASN A 32 -13.04 -9.71 20.16
N PHE A 33 -13.16 -8.46 19.74
CA PHE A 33 -12.06 -7.52 19.79
C PHE A 33 -11.82 -7.15 21.26
N PRO A 34 -10.55 -7.11 21.73
CA PRO A 34 -10.24 -6.72 23.10
C PRO A 34 -10.55 -5.24 23.36
N ILE A 35 -10.53 -4.41 22.31
CA ILE A 35 -10.92 -3.00 22.31
C ILE A 35 -11.95 -2.81 21.19
N PRO A 36 -13.11 -2.18 21.42
CA PRO A 36 -14.05 -1.87 20.35
C PRO A 36 -13.42 -0.94 19.32
N GLU A 37 -13.59 -1.26 18.03
CA GLU A 37 -13.15 -0.40 16.94
C GLU A 37 -14.01 0.86 16.87
N ASP A 38 -13.38 2.03 16.81
CA ASP A 38 -14.07 3.29 16.58
C ASP A 38 -14.29 3.50 15.08
N LEU A 39 -15.55 3.41 14.68
CA LEU A 39 -15.97 3.58 13.29
C LEU A 39 -16.64 4.94 13.05
N SER A 40 -16.55 5.88 13.99
CA SER A 40 -17.22 7.19 13.89
C SER A 40 -16.78 8.02 12.68
N ALA A 41 -15.60 7.74 12.12
CA ALA A 41 -15.09 8.37 10.90
C ALA A 41 -15.67 7.78 9.59
N TYR A 42 -16.55 6.78 9.66
CA TYR A 42 -17.08 6.05 8.50
C TYR A 42 -18.61 6.06 8.48
N ASP A 43 -19.20 6.11 7.28
CA ASP A 43 -20.66 6.14 7.10
C ASP A 43 -21.34 4.76 7.17
N GLY A 44 -20.58 3.67 7.09
CA GLY A 44 -21.13 2.32 7.16
C GLY A 44 -20.19 1.21 6.71
N PHE A 45 -20.77 0.03 6.45
CA PHE A 45 -20.05 -1.16 6.01
C PHE A 45 -20.34 -1.46 4.54
N GLU A 46 -19.29 -1.69 3.76
CA GLU A 46 -19.40 -2.31 2.43
C GLU A 46 -18.99 -3.78 2.54
N LEU A 47 -19.84 -4.68 2.04
CA LEU A 47 -19.53 -6.09 1.91
C LEU A 47 -19.51 -6.46 0.43
N ARG A 48 -18.34 -6.88 -0.07
CA ARG A 48 -18.18 -7.40 -1.43
C ARG A 48 -18.05 -8.91 -1.42
N LEU A 49 -18.90 -9.57 -2.20
CA LEU A 49 -19.11 -11.00 -2.05
C LEU A 49 -19.64 -11.64 -3.32
N LYS A 50 -19.39 -12.94 -3.51
CA LYS A 50 -19.90 -13.70 -4.65
C LYS A 50 -21.11 -14.50 -4.22
N GLY A 51 -22.28 -14.17 -4.77
CA GLY A 51 -23.52 -14.79 -4.38
C GLY A 51 -23.62 -16.25 -4.80
N ASP A 52 -24.41 -16.98 -4.03
CA ASP A 52 -24.75 -18.38 -4.32
C ASP A 52 -26.26 -18.57 -4.53
N GLY A 53 -27.00 -17.46 -4.63
CA GLY A 53 -28.45 -17.47 -4.80
C GLY A 53 -29.24 -17.45 -3.49
N ARG A 54 -28.58 -17.45 -2.33
CA ARG A 54 -29.26 -17.59 -1.04
C ARG A 54 -29.12 -16.30 -0.17
N ARG A 55 -30.00 -16.11 0.82
CA ARG A 55 -30.21 -14.87 1.62
C ARG A 55 -29.53 -14.74 2.97
N TYR A 56 -28.63 -13.78 3.16
CA TYR A 56 -27.76 -13.49 4.30
C TYR A 56 -28.36 -12.75 5.49
N LYS A 57 -27.64 -12.77 6.62
CA LYS A 57 -27.79 -11.87 7.76
C LYS A 57 -26.41 -11.44 8.29
N LEU A 58 -26.12 -10.15 8.24
CA LEU A 58 -25.03 -9.50 8.96
C LEU A 58 -25.51 -9.13 10.37
N ILE A 59 -24.67 -9.33 11.37
CA ILE A 59 -24.91 -8.93 12.76
C ILE A 59 -23.71 -8.12 13.26
N VAL A 60 -23.93 -6.86 13.61
CA VAL A 60 -22.96 -5.98 14.24
C VAL A 60 -23.31 -5.84 15.71
N ARG A 61 -22.34 -6.04 16.60
CA ARG A 61 -22.48 -5.84 18.05
C ARG A 61 -21.48 -4.80 18.52
N THR A 62 -21.92 -3.95 19.42
CA THR A 62 -21.11 -2.88 20.04
C THR A 62 -20.64 -3.24 21.45
N SER A 63 -21.02 -4.42 21.96
CA SER A 63 -20.55 -4.98 23.22
C SER A 63 -20.02 -6.40 23.03
N SER A 64 -19.07 -6.77 23.87
CA SER A 64 -18.50 -8.12 23.98
C SER A 64 -19.39 -9.10 24.74
N ASP A 65 -20.40 -8.64 25.48
CA ASP A 65 -21.21 -9.52 26.31
C ASP A 65 -22.09 -10.45 25.46
N TRP A 66 -22.39 -11.62 26.03
CA TRP A 66 -23.04 -12.72 25.32
C TRP A 66 -24.48 -12.39 24.87
N ASP A 67 -25.21 -11.61 25.65
CA ASP A 67 -26.63 -11.29 25.44
C ASP A 67 -26.84 -9.78 25.21
N THR A 68 -26.23 -9.27 24.14
CA THR A 68 -26.23 -7.84 23.81
C THR A 68 -27.03 -7.53 22.57
N ILE A 69 -27.47 -6.27 22.48
CA ILE A 69 -28.19 -5.74 21.31
C ILE A 69 -27.32 -5.93 20.06
N GLY A 70 -27.85 -6.68 19.10
CA GLY A 70 -27.25 -6.87 17.79
C GLY A 70 -27.99 -6.06 16.73
N TYR A 71 -27.27 -5.24 15.98
CA TYR A 71 -27.78 -4.57 14.80
C TYR A 71 -27.69 -5.53 13.62
N THR A 72 -28.82 -5.88 13.03
CA THR A 72 -28.85 -6.91 12.00
C THR A 72 -29.47 -6.41 10.71
N THR A 73 -28.99 -6.94 9.60
CA THR A 73 -29.54 -6.68 8.28
C THR A 73 -29.36 -7.93 7.42
N GLY A 74 -30.32 -8.21 6.55
CA GLY A 74 -30.28 -9.37 5.69
C GLY A 74 -30.34 -9.00 4.22
N PHE A 75 -29.79 -9.85 3.38
CA PHE A 75 -29.60 -9.53 1.97
C PHE A 75 -29.59 -10.75 1.09
N ASP A 76 -30.09 -10.61 -0.13
CA ASP A 76 -30.09 -11.71 -1.09
C ASP A 76 -28.85 -11.64 -1.96
N THR A 77 -28.31 -12.80 -2.26
CA THR A 77 -27.17 -12.91 -3.15
C THR A 77 -27.60 -13.56 -4.45
N VAL A 78 -26.98 -13.17 -5.56
CA VAL A 78 -27.28 -13.70 -6.89
C VAL A 78 -26.23 -14.75 -7.23
N GLU A 79 -26.70 -15.96 -7.55
CA GLU A 79 -25.82 -17.09 -7.83
C GLU A 79 -24.79 -16.75 -8.90
N GLY A 80 -23.51 -16.91 -8.55
CA GLY A 80 -22.39 -16.67 -9.45
C GLY A 80 -22.02 -15.20 -9.67
N GLN A 81 -22.79 -14.23 -9.17
CA GLN A 81 -22.52 -12.80 -9.37
C GLN A 81 -21.79 -12.17 -8.19
N TRP A 82 -20.84 -11.28 -8.49
CA TRP A 82 -20.26 -10.39 -7.50
C TRP A 82 -21.21 -9.25 -7.20
N GLN A 83 -21.46 -9.00 -5.92
CA GLN A 83 -22.26 -7.88 -5.44
C GLN A 83 -21.49 -7.10 -4.37
N SER A 84 -21.57 -5.78 -4.45
CA SER A 84 -21.28 -4.88 -3.34
C SER A 84 -22.59 -4.58 -2.66
N LEU A 85 -22.68 -4.89 -1.37
CA LEU A 85 -23.84 -4.65 -0.56
C LEU A 85 -23.50 -3.59 0.47
N MET A 86 -24.21 -2.47 0.35
CA MET A 86 -24.17 -1.38 1.32
C MET A 86 -25.29 -1.60 2.30
N PHE A 87 -24.90 -1.86 3.54
CA PHE A 87 -25.84 -2.11 4.61
C PHE A 87 -26.22 -0.84 5.32
N SER A 88 -27.15 -0.13 4.68
CA SER A 88 -27.99 0.87 5.35
C SER A 88 -29.41 0.30 5.44
N LYS A 89 -30.10 0.57 6.55
CA LYS A 89 -31.54 0.25 6.69
C LYS A 89 -32.42 1.11 5.76
N PHE A 90 -31.81 2.06 5.06
CA PHE A 90 -32.46 2.97 4.15
C PHE A 90 -31.73 2.99 2.80
N GLU A 91 -32.49 3.11 1.73
CA GLU A 91 -32.03 3.63 0.44
C GLU A 91 -31.33 4.98 0.62
N TYR A 92 -30.58 5.42 -0.39
CA TYR A 92 -29.85 6.69 -0.35
C TYR A 92 -30.76 7.92 -0.09
N ASP A 93 -32.08 7.77 -0.32
CA ASP A 93 -33.10 8.79 -0.08
C ASP A 93 -33.76 8.71 1.33
N GLY A 94 -33.28 7.80 2.19
CA GLY A 94 -33.78 7.65 3.55
C GLY A 94 -35.01 6.73 3.70
N LYS A 95 -35.46 6.04 2.65
CA LYS A 95 -36.62 5.11 2.70
C LYS A 95 -36.21 3.64 2.82
N LEU A 96 -37.10 2.79 3.33
CA LEU A 96 -36.84 1.36 3.52
C LEU A 96 -36.62 0.63 2.17
N ASN A 97 -35.58 -0.21 2.07
CA ASN A 97 -35.28 -0.95 0.84
C ASN A 97 -36.40 -1.97 0.52
N PRO A 98 -37.07 -1.86 -0.65
CA PRO A 98 -38.26 -2.63 -0.97
C PRO A 98 -38.01 -4.11 -1.31
N THR A 99 -36.74 -4.53 -1.46
CA THR A 99 -36.34 -5.90 -1.80
C THR A 99 -35.94 -6.75 -0.60
N PHE A 100 -35.96 -6.17 0.61
CA PHE A 100 -35.70 -6.90 1.85
C PHE A 100 -36.77 -7.98 2.13
N LYS A 101 -36.39 -9.26 2.16
CA LYS A 101 -37.28 -10.41 2.41
C LYS A 101 -36.68 -11.54 3.25
N GLU A 102 -36.97 -11.65 4.54
CA GLU A 102 -36.39 -12.62 5.50
C GLU A 102 -36.25 -14.11 5.00
N GLY A 103 -35.15 -14.83 5.30
CA GLY A 103 -34.80 -16.16 4.72
C GLY A 103 -33.29 -16.58 4.81
N ALA A 104 -32.87 -17.78 4.33
CA ALA A 104 -31.52 -18.41 4.52
C ALA A 104 -30.56 -18.44 3.30
N PHE A 105 -29.23 -18.61 3.52
CA PHE A 105 -28.12 -18.30 2.60
C PHE A 105 -26.83 -19.18 2.48
N GLN A 106 -25.94 -18.98 1.46
CA GLN A 106 -24.48 -19.25 1.44
C GLN A 106 -23.66 -18.30 0.48
N LEU A 107 -22.36 -18.10 0.70
CA LEU A 107 -21.57 -16.97 0.16
C LEU A 107 -20.11 -17.34 0.31
N PRO A 108 -19.55 -17.96 -0.72
CA PRO A 108 -18.12 -18.18 -0.76
C PRO A 108 -17.41 -16.83 -0.86
N VAL A 109 -16.49 -16.58 0.07
CA VAL A 109 -15.68 -15.35 0.13
C VAL A 109 -14.22 -15.75 -0.09
N SER A 110 -13.82 -15.94 -1.34
CA SER A 110 -12.48 -16.47 -1.67
C SER A 110 -11.31 -15.62 -1.20
N THR A 111 -11.49 -14.32 -1.00
CA THR A 111 -10.53 -13.40 -0.36
C THR A 111 -11.26 -12.15 0.10
N VAL A 112 -10.93 -11.64 1.29
CA VAL A 112 -11.21 -10.25 1.67
C VAL A 112 -9.89 -9.51 1.58
N LYS A 113 -9.79 -8.54 0.66
CA LYS A 113 -8.62 -7.68 0.50
C LYS A 113 -9.08 -6.24 0.60
N ALA A 114 -8.25 -5.39 1.21
CA ALA A 114 -8.37 -3.96 0.98
C ALA A 114 -8.10 -3.70 -0.51
N PHE A 115 -9.01 -2.98 -1.16
CA PHE A 115 -8.85 -2.55 -2.54
C PHE A 115 -8.60 -1.05 -2.55
N ILE A 116 -7.61 -0.61 -3.30
CA ILE A 116 -7.39 0.82 -3.55
C ILE A 116 -7.92 1.07 -4.96
N LYS A 117 -8.82 2.04 -5.08
CA LYS A 117 -9.42 2.40 -6.36
C LYS A 117 -8.33 2.86 -7.32
N GLU A 118 -8.34 2.26 -8.51
CA GLU A 118 -7.44 2.66 -9.58
C GLU A 118 -7.72 4.11 -10.07
N PRO A 119 -6.67 4.86 -10.46
CA PRO A 119 -5.27 4.42 -10.47
C PRO A 119 -4.65 4.47 -9.06
N VAL A 120 -3.93 3.42 -8.66
CA VAL A 120 -3.25 3.40 -7.35
C VAL A 120 -2.07 4.38 -7.35
N THR A 121 -2.12 5.32 -6.42
CA THR A 121 -1.03 6.23 -6.10
C THR A 121 -0.36 5.81 -4.78
N PRO A 122 0.93 6.12 -4.56
CA PRO A 122 1.59 5.93 -3.28
C PRO A 122 0.75 6.41 -2.09
N ARG A 123 0.69 5.59 -1.04
CA ARG A 123 0.15 5.95 0.29
C ARG A 123 1.27 6.23 1.28
N PHE A 124 2.50 5.85 0.92
CA PHE A 124 3.70 6.13 1.70
C PHE A 124 4.84 6.54 0.77
N VAL A 125 5.41 7.73 0.99
CA VAL A 125 6.63 8.16 0.28
C VAL A 125 7.79 8.15 1.27
N HIS A 126 8.82 7.37 0.93
CA HIS A 126 10.01 7.22 1.76
C HIS A 126 11.21 7.91 1.15
N ILE A 127 11.87 8.75 1.94
CA ILE A 127 13.14 9.37 1.57
C ILE A 127 14.28 8.44 2.00
N GLY A 128 14.74 7.65 1.04
CA GLY A 128 15.90 6.77 1.16
C GLY A 128 17.21 7.54 1.04
N SER A 129 18.17 6.99 0.31
CA SER A 129 19.40 7.67 -0.11
C SER A 129 19.96 6.98 -1.34
N ALA A 130 20.52 7.74 -2.28
CA ALA A 130 21.39 7.12 -3.28
C ALA A 130 22.61 6.51 -2.56
N GLY A 131 23.10 5.39 -3.07
CA GLY A 131 24.23 4.65 -2.54
C GLY A 131 23.88 3.53 -1.56
N VAL A 132 22.61 3.30 -1.21
CA VAL A 132 22.23 2.33 -0.17
C VAL A 132 22.64 0.88 -0.46
N THR A 133 22.78 0.51 -1.73
CA THR A 133 23.22 -0.84 -2.14
C THR A 133 24.72 -0.91 -2.45
N ARG A 134 25.43 0.22 -2.47
CA ARG A 134 26.83 0.29 -2.90
C ARG A 134 27.86 -0.23 -1.90
N PRO A 135 27.72 -0.04 -0.57
CA PRO A 135 28.71 -0.51 0.40
C PRO A 135 28.99 -2.02 0.31
N GLU A 136 27.99 -2.81 -0.07
CA GLU A 136 28.07 -4.27 -0.14
C GLU A 136 28.13 -4.79 -1.60
N ARG A 137 28.19 -3.90 -2.60
CA ARG A 137 28.18 -4.28 -4.01
C ARG A 137 29.53 -4.91 -4.42
N PRO A 138 29.53 -6.19 -4.87
CA PRO A 138 30.75 -6.85 -5.31
C PRO A 138 31.45 -6.10 -6.48
N GLY A 139 32.77 -5.99 -6.43
CA GLY A 139 33.58 -5.39 -7.49
C GLY A 139 33.51 -3.87 -7.59
N LEU A 140 32.83 -3.18 -6.67
CA LEU A 140 32.75 -1.73 -6.66
C LEU A 140 34.03 -1.10 -6.08
N ASP A 141 34.65 -0.20 -6.84
CA ASP A 141 35.79 0.60 -6.36
C ASP A 141 35.31 1.65 -5.34
N LEU A 142 35.39 1.30 -4.06
CA LEU A 142 34.97 2.15 -2.95
C LEU A 142 35.75 3.47 -2.92
N SER A 143 37.00 3.53 -3.39
CA SER A 143 37.82 4.76 -3.30
C SER A 143 37.20 5.94 -4.06
N LYS A 144 36.47 5.63 -5.14
CA LYS A 144 35.78 6.59 -6.02
C LYS A 144 34.34 6.90 -5.61
N GLN A 145 33.83 6.29 -4.55
CA GLN A 145 32.46 6.49 -4.10
C GLN A 145 32.32 7.73 -3.19
N PRO A 146 31.10 8.28 -3.04
CA PRO A 146 30.84 9.37 -2.10
C PRO A 146 31.16 8.96 -0.65
N PRO A 147 31.52 9.92 0.23
CA PRO A 147 31.90 9.64 1.62
C PRO A 147 30.92 8.75 2.38
N ALA A 148 29.60 8.95 2.19
CA ALA A 148 28.58 8.14 2.84
C ALA A 148 28.68 6.64 2.51
N VAL A 149 29.09 6.29 1.28
CA VAL A 149 29.31 4.90 0.85
C VAL A 149 30.63 4.36 1.39
N ARG A 150 31.71 5.14 1.25
CA ARG A 150 33.06 4.70 1.69
C ARG A 150 33.15 4.51 3.19
N LEU A 151 32.54 5.43 3.93
CA LEU A 151 32.62 5.53 5.39
C LEU A 151 31.37 4.98 6.06
N ASN A 152 30.59 4.12 5.37
CA ASN A 152 29.31 3.66 5.89
C ASN A 152 29.46 3.01 7.27
N LYS A 153 30.54 2.25 7.51
CA LYS A 153 30.83 1.63 8.81
C LYS A 153 31.10 2.66 9.89
N GLU A 154 31.93 3.66 9.60
CA GLU A 154 32.28 4.77 10.50
C GLU A 154 31.07 5.67 10.79
N LEU A 155 30.14 5.77 9.83
CA LEU A 155 28.87 6.48 9.96
C LEU A 155 27.77 5.62 10.62
N GLY A 156 28.13 4.52 11.29
CA GLY A 156 27.18 3.69 12.03
C GLY A 156 26.24 2.88 11.14
N PHE A 157 26.68 2.50 9.95
CA PHE A 157 25.92 1.73 8.96
C PHE A 157 24.64 2.43 8.48
N ILE A 158 24.66 3.76 8.40
CA ILE A 158 23.50 4.57 8.02
C ILE A 158 22.84 4.12 6.70
N LEU A 159 23.64 3.80 5.68
CA LEU A 159 23.11 3.34 4.38
C LEU A 159 22.53 1.93 4.47
N THR A 160 23.12 1.06 5.28
CA THR A 160 22.61 -0.29 5.52
C THR A 160 21.25 -0.24 6.22
N PHE A 161 21.07 0.64 7.21
CA PHE A 161 19.79 0.81 7.89
C PHE A 161 18.74 1.48 7.00
N LYS A 162 19.15 2.42 6.14
CA LYS A 162 18.25 2.96 5.10
C LYS A 162 17.79 1.88 4.14
N LEU A 163 18.69 1.02 3.65
CA LEU A 163 18.32 -0.11 2.78
C LEU A 163 17.32 -1.05 3.46
N LYS A 164 17.56 -1.40 4.74
CA LYS A 164 16.62 -2.22 5.52
C LYS A 164 15.25 -1.56 5.68
N GLY A 165 15.22 -0.25 5.92
CA GLY A 165 13.98 0.52 5.99
C GLY A 165 13.20 0.49 4.68
N GLU A 166 13.91 0.66 3.56
CA GLU A 166 13.32 0.49 2.23
C GLU A 166 12.76 -0.93 2.02
N ASP A 167 13.51 -1.97 2.39
CA ASP A 167 13.07 -3.37 2.28
C ASP A 167 11.75 -3.64 3.03
N VAL A 168 11.63 -3.16 4.27
CA VAL A 168 10.40 -3.29 5.08
C VAL A 168 9.21 -2.62 4.40
N ILE A 169 9.41 -1.47 3.76
CA ILE A 169 8.34 -0.77 3.04
C ILE A 169 7.89 -1.57 1.82
N ARG A 170 8.83 -2.12 1.03
CA ARG A 170 8.47 -2.94 -0.14
C ARG A 170 7.73 -4.22 0.27
N GLU A 171 8.11 -4.82 1.39
CA GLU A 171 7.48 -6.03 1.94
C GLU A 171 6.12 -5.75 2.62
N SER A 172 5.80 -4.49 2.95
CA SER A 172 4.60 -4.13 3.70
C SER A 172 3.28 -4.31 2.94
N GLY A 173 3.32 -4.32 1.60
CA GLY A 173 2.13 -4.31 0.75
C GLY A 173 1.40 -2.95 0.71
N VAL A 174 1.92 -1.91 1.36
CA VAL A 174 1.42 -0.54 1.24
C VAL A 174 1.96 0.06 -0.06
N PRO A 175 1.11 0.62 -0.96
CA PRO A 175 1.60 1.29 -2.15
C PRO A 175 2.57 2.41 -1.78
N TYR A 176 3.75 2.40 -2.38
CA TYR A 176 4.82 3.28 -1.96
C TYR A 176 5.51 3.98 -3.13
N ALA A 177 6.28 5.01 -2.81
CA ALA A 177 7.40 5.46 -3.65
C ALA A 177 8.63 5.63 -2.77
N ILE A 178 9.78 5.14 -3.22
CA ILE A 178 11.07 5.32 -2.54
C ILE A 178 11.91 6.29 -3.38
N VAL A 179 12.14 7.47 -2.83
CA VAL A 179 12.96 8.53 -3.42
C VAL A 179 14.36 8.44 -2.82
N ARG A 180 15.37 8.21 -3.66
CA ARG A 180 16.78 8.14 -3.26
C ARG A 180 17.53 9.38 -3.76
N PRO A 181 17.45 10.51 -3.04
CA PRO A 181 18.20 11.69 -3.45
C PRO A 181 19.71 11.40 -3.42
N CYS A 182 20.43 11.99 -4.38
CA CYS A 182 21.86 12.18 -4.26
C CYS A 182 22.17 13.24 -3.19
N ALA A 183 23.40 13.80 -3.16
CA ALA A 183 23.79 14.71 -2.09
C ALA A 183 22.84 15.93 -1.98
N LEU A 184 22.31 16.16 -0.79
CA LEU A 184 21.32 17.23 -0.57
C LEU A 184 21.98 18.61 -0.44
N THR A 185 21.45 19.60 -1.15
CA THR A 185 21.87 21.02 -1.07
C THR A 185 20.74 21.93 -0.58
N GLU A 186 21.10 23.14 -0.14
CA GLU A 186 20.17 24.23 0.20
C GLU A 186 19.90 25.15 -1.00
N GLU A 187 20.24 24.70 -2.21
CA GLU A 187 19.98 25.43 -3.45
C GLU A 187 18.46 25.47 -3.72
N PRO A 188 17.95 26.47 -4.45
CA PRO A 188 16.54 26.50 -4.83
C PRO A 188 16.18 25.32 -5.74
N ALA A 189 14.90 24.94 -5.73
CA ALA A 189 14.32 24.03 -6.72
C ALA A 189 14.19 24.69 -8.11
N GLY A 190 14.00 23.86 -9.15
CA GLY A 190 13.77 24.30 -10.54
C GLY A 190 14.91 24.00 -11.51
N ALA A 191 15.94 23.27 -11.07
CA ALA A 191 16.94 22.73 -11.99
C ALA A 191 16.36 21.50 -12.73
N ASP A 192 16.83 21.26 -13.96
CA ASP A 192 16.51 20.00 -14.65
C ASP A 192 17.05 18.80 -13.86
N LEU A 193 16.32 17.69 -13.94
CA LEU A 193 16.56 16.51 -13.12
C LEU A 193 16.89 15.28 -13.96
N ILE A 194 17.57 14.33 -13.32
CA ILE A 194 17.81 12.99 -13.82
C ILE A 194 17.26 12.02 -12.79
N PHE A 195 16.30 11.20 -13.23
CA PHE A 195 15.76 10.08 -12.49
C PHE A 195 16.36 8.80 -13.07
N GLU A 196 16.96 7.98 -12.22
CA GLU A 196 17.58 6.72 -12.62
C GLU A 196 17.24 5.61 -11.63
N GLN A 197 17.57 4.37 -11.98
CA GLN A 197 17.38 3.22 -11.11
C GLN A 197 18.61 2.31 -11.07
N GLY A 198 18.64 1.44 -10.07
CA GLY A 198 19.72 0.48 -9.89
C GLY A 198 20.89 1.02 -9.06
N ASP A 199 20.75 2.21 -8.49
CA ASP A 199 21.69 2.80 -7.55
C ASP A 199 23.08 3.01 -8.14
N ASN A 200 23.13 3.70 -9.28
CA ASN A 200 24.34 3.89 -10.08
C ASN A 200 24.77 5.36 -10.22
N ILE A 201 23.90 6.32 -9.94
CA ILE A 201 24.20 7.74 -10.18
C ILE A 201 24.80 8.44 -8.95
N THR A 202 25.62 9.46 -9.20
CA THR A 202 26.09 10.40 -8.18
C THR A 202 25.83 11.82 -8.66
N GLY A 203 25.68 12.75 -7.72
CA GLY A 203 25.39 14.15 -7.99
C GLY A 203 24.87 14.85 -6.75
N LYS A 204 24.13 15.93 -6.97
CA LYS A 204 23.42 16.68 -5.93
C LYS A 204 21.98 16.92 -6.31
N VAL A 205 21.15 17.27 -5.34
CA VAL A 205 19.77 17.72 -5.56
C VAL A 205 19.36 18.64 -4.41
N SER A 206 18.55 19.65 -4.71
CA SER A 206 17.99 20.55 -3.71
C SER A 206 17.05 19.81 -2.76
N ARG A 207 17.08 20.15 -1.46
CA ARG A 207 16.07 19.70 -0.49
C ARG A 207 14.66 20.14 -0.86
N GLU A 208 14.53 21.35 -1.40
CA GLU A 208 13.25 21.89 -1.87
C GLU A 208 12.72 21.05 -3.04
N GLU A 209 13.59 20.68 -3.98
CA GLU A 209 13.22 19.83 -5.12
C GLU A 209 12.78 18.44 -4.65
N VAL A 210 13.50 17.83 -3.70
CA VAL A 210 13.11 16.53 -3.12
C VAL A 210 11.74 16.62 -2.47
N ALA A 211 11.42 17.71 -1.77
CA ALA A 211 10.09 17.91 -1.19
C ALA A 211 9.00 17.96 -2.26
N ARG A 212 9.22 18.68 -3.37
CA ARG A 212 8.29 18.73 -4.51
C ARG A 212 8.08 17.35 -5.14
N ILE A 213 9.16 16.60 -5.36
CA ILE A 213 9.10 15.22 -5.86
C ILE A 213 8.27 14.33 -4.92
N CYS A 214 8.47 14.45 -3.60
CA CYS A 214 7.72 13.64 -2.64
C CYS A 214 6.21 13.95 -2.67
N ILE A 215 5.83 15.22 -2.82
CA ILE A 215 4.42 15.62 -2.96
C ILE A 215 3.86 15.09 -4.27
N ALA A 216 4.54 15.33 -5.40
CA ALA A 216 4.10 14.86 -6.70
C ALA A 216 3.98 13.32 -6.77
N ALA A 217 4.87 12.59 -6.08
CA ALA A 217 4.79 11.14 -6.00
C ALA A 217 3.53 10.66 -5.28
N LEU A 218 3.00 11.39 -4.28
CA LEU A 218 1.76 10.99 -3.58
C LEU A 218 0.52 11.03 -4.48
N ASP A 219 0.54 11.91 -5.49
CA ASP A 219 -0.58 12.13 -6.42
C ASP A 219 -0.39 11.41 -7.77
N SER A 220 0.80 10.88 -8.04
CA SER A 220 1.12 10.21 -9.30
C SER A 220 0.99 8.69 -9.20
N PRO A 221 0.14 8.06 -10.02
CA PRO A 221 0.10 6.60 -10.09
C PRO A 221 1.34 6.00 -10.76
N TYR A 222 2.07 6.79 -11.55
CA TYR A 222 3.30 6.36 -12.21
C TYR A 222 4.47 6.21 -11.22
N ALA A 223 4.39 6.86 -10.06
CA ALA A 223 5.36 6.73 -8.97
C ALA A 223 5.09 5.50 -8.08
N CYS A 224 3.95 4.83 -8.23
CA CYS A 224 3.57 3.69 -7.41
C CYS A 224 4.52 2.51 -7.60
N ASP A 225 4.95 1.93 -6.47
CA ASP A 225 5.89 0.81 -6.35
C ASP A 225 7.25 1.06 -7.04
N LYS A 226 7.61 2.33 -7.22
CA LYS A 226 8.90 2.73 -7.78
C LYS A 226 9.93 3.00 -6.69
N THR A 227 11.15 2.57 -6.96
CA THR A 227 12.37 2.99 -6.26
C THR A 227 13.26 3.67 -7.28
N PHE A 228 13.72 4.89 -7.02
CA PHE A 228 14.53 5.63 -7.98
C PHE A 228 15.50 6.59 -7.30
N GLU A 229 16.65 6.80 -7.94
CA GLU A 229 17.59 7.85 -7.58
C GLU A 229 17.25 9.15 -8.32
N VAL A 230 17.49 10.28 -7.66
CA VAL A 230 17.35 11.60 -8.28
C VAL A 230 18.58 12.47 -8.06
N LYS A 231 18.98 13.18 -9.12
CA LYS A 231 19.96 14.26 -9.08
C LYS A 231 19.55 15.42 -10.00
N SER A 232 20.09 16.60 -9.75
CA SER A 232 20.13 17.69 -10.72
C SER A 232 21.11 17.37 -11.85
N VAL A 233 20.85 17.90 -13.04
CA VAL A 233 21.82 17.94 -14.14
C VAL A 233 23.02 18.82 -13.82
N ILE A 234 22.88 19.77 -12.90
CA ILE A 234 23.93 20.72 -12.53
C ILE A 234 25.05 19.98 -11.79
N PRO A 235 26.32 20.09 -12.24
CA PRO A 235 27.45 19.45 -11.59
C PRO A 235 27.58 19.86 -10.13
N PHE A 236 28.09 18.95 -9.29
CA PHE A 236 28.27 19.22 -7.86
C PHE A 236 29.11 20.49 -7.57
N SER A 237 30.07 20.80 -8.45
CA SER A 237 30.98 21.95 -8.34
C SER A 237 30.36 23.30 -8.67
N GLU A 238 29.17 23.36 -9.28
CA GLU A 238 28.58 24.58 -9.80
C GLU A 238 27.29 24.93 -9.06
N PRO A 239 27.12 26.14 -8.50
CA PRO A 239 25.90 26.49 -7.80
C PRO A 239 24.71 26.62 -8.76
N PHE A 240 23.52 26.23 -8.32
CA PHE A 240 22.27 26.54 -9.02
C PHE A 240 21.58 27.76 -8.38
N THR A 241 21.14 28.71 -9.21
CA THR A 241 20.45 29.92 -8.77
C THR A 241 19.22 30.17 -9.64
N VAL A 242 18.17 30.72 -9.03
CA VAL A 242 16.94 31.09 -9.73
C VAL A 242 16.84 32.62 -9.82
N ASP A 243 16.48 33.12 -11.01
CA ASP A 243 16.08 34.50 -11.22
C ASP A 243 14.67 34.73 -10.62
N PRO A 244 14.51 35.57 -9.58
CA PRO A 244 13.21 35.82 -8.97
C PRO A 244 12.19 36.48 -9.91
N GLU A 245 12.65 37.22 -10.93
CA GLU A 245 11.76 37.89 -11.89
C GLU A 245 11.28 36.92 -13.00
N ASN A 246 12.01 35.83 -13.21
CA ASN A 246 11.69 34.80 -14.20
C ASN A 246 12.05 33.40 -13.68
N PRO A 247 11.30 32.88 -12.70
CA PRO A 247 11.58 31.56 -12.14
C PRO A 247 11.34 30.46 -13.18
N PRO A 248 12.10 29.35 -13.15
CA PRO A 248 11.83 28.21 -14.01
C PRO A 248 10.42 27.66 -13.73
N PRO A 249 9.74 27.11 -14.75
CA PRO A 249 8.46 26.45 -14.54
C PRO A 249 8.62 25.24 -13.62
N GLU A 250 7.55 24.87 -12.93
CA GLU A 250 7.54 23.66 -12.14
C GLU A 250 7.69 22.42 -13.04
N ASN A 251 8.48 21.45 -12.59
CA ASN A 251 8.72 20.21 -13.31
C ASN A 251 7.44 19.36 -13.36
N ASP A 252 7.10 18.83 -14.54
CA ASP A 252 6.12 17.74 -14.65
C ASP A 252 6.79 16.42 -14.26
N TYR A 253 6.67 16.05 -12.98
CA TYR A 253 7.31 14.86 -12.43
C TYR A 253 6.79 13.55 -13.04
N ASP A 254 5.57 13.53 -13.58
CA ASP A 254 5.01 12.34 -14.24
C ASP A 254 5.84 11.89 -15.44
N VAL A 255 6.47 12.82 -16.15
CA VAL A 255 7.35 12.50 -17.28
C VAL A 255 8.51 11.62 -16.82
N TYR A 256 9.07 11.91 -15.65
CA TYR A 256 10.16 11.14 -15.04
C TYR A 256 9.65 9.85 -14.42
N PHE A 257 8.52 9.86 -13.72
CA PHE A 257 7.97 8.64 -13.12
C PHE A 257 7.63 7.58 -14.19
N LYS A 258 7.12 8.00 -15.35
CA LYS A 258 6.79 7.11 -16.48
C LYS A 258 8.02 6.42 -17.08
N SER A 259 9.23 6.96 -16.93
CA SER A 259 10.45 6.30 -17.42
C SER A 259 10.95 5.20 -16.49
N LEU A 260 10.42 5.10 -15.27
CA LEU A 260 10.86 4.14 -14.25
C LEU A 260 10.20 2.75 -14.45
N LYS A 261 10.99 1.71 -14.22
CA LYS A 261 10.57 0.31 -14.29
C LYS A 261 10.25 -0.24 -12.90
N ASP A 262 9.33 -1.20 -12.87
CA ASP A 262 8.95 -1.91 -11.64
C ASP A 262 10.08 -2.80 -11.15
N GLY A 263 10.21 -2.90 -9.82
CA GLY A 263 11.10 -3.85 -9.17
C GLY A 263 12.61 -3.59 -9.29
N VAL A 264 13.04 -2.48 -9.90
CA VAL A 264 14.47 -2.13 -9.99
C VAL A 264 14.92 -1.42 -8.72
N THR A 265 15.85 -2.03 -7.98
CA THR A 265 16.26 -1.56 -6.64
C THR A 265 17.77 -1.38 -6.47
N GLY A 266 18.59 -1.93 -7.37
CA GLY A 266 20.03 -2.03 -7.22
C GLY A 266 20.50 -3.25 -6.41
N LYS A 267 19.57 -3.96 -5.74
CA LYS A 267 19.89 -5.21 -5.03
C LYS A 267 20.20 -6.36 -6.00
N GLU A 268 19.79 -6.25 -7.25
CA GLU A 268 20.06 -7.24 -8.30
C GLU A 268 21.56 -7.41 -8.59
N LEU A 269 22.38 -6.45 -8.17
CA LEU A 269 23.84 -6.49 -8.25
C LEU A 269 24.50 -7.06 -6.99
N LEU A 270 23.78 -7.22 -5.88
CA LEU A 270 24.28 -7.87 -4.66
C LEU A 270 24.32 -9.38 -4.82
N ASP A 271 23.35 -9.95 -5.53
CA ASP A 271 23.18 -11.41 -5.70
C ASP A 271 24.01 -11.99 -6.86
N ARG A 272 24.73 -11.15 -7.62
CA ARG A 272 25.65 -11.62 -8.66
C ARG A 272 26.92 -12.16 -8.02
N SER A 273 26.88 -13.44 -7.63
CA SER A 273 28.09 -14.22 -7.34
C SER A 273 29.07 -14.08 -8.51
N PRO A 274 30.38 -13.88 -8.28
CA PRO A 274 31.35 -14.00 -9.35
C PRO A 274 31.25 -15.43 -9.92
N VAL A 275 30.99 -15.54 -11.21
CA VAL A 275 31.14 -16.80 -11.93
C VAL A 275 32.59 -17.24 -11.71
N PRO A 276 32.86 -18.44 -11.17
CA PRO A 276 34.23 -18.92 -11.06
C PRO A 276 34.82 -19.01 -12.47
N VAL A 277 35.93 -18.31 -12.70
CA VAL A 277 36.78 -18.49 -13.89
C VAL A 277 37.71 -19.67 -13.64
#